data_AF-A0A357TK08-F1
#
_entry.id   AF-A0A357TK08-F1
#
_cell.length_a   1.000
_cell.length_b   1.000
_cell.length_c   1.000
_cell.angle_alpha   90.00
_cell.angle_beta   90.00
_cell.angle_gamma   90.00
#
_symmetry.space_group_name_H-M   'P 1'
#
loop_
_entity.id
_entity.type
_entity.pdbx_description
1 polymer ?
#
loop_
_entity_poly.entity_id
_entity_poly.type
_entity_poly.pdbx_seq_one_letter_code
_entity_poly.pdbx_strand_id
1 'polypeptide(L)'
;MILHNGDVLFGWPLQSHVITAGWFYNDGSQHRALDFRAAVGTPVYAAADGTVETAYRWNGRRTQGDTNSYGNMLKLRHADYRGGRLETLYAHLSKLCVAQGETVYEGQLIGYSGDTGNCYGAHLHFEVRYKNRRVHPLNWLDADFAAASTAVRLGGYQSVARPAAEKTQPAQMQMVTVGPISNGDAARLYALCGDLGLVESGLYHAAYTEV
;
A
#
# COMPACT_ATOMS: atom_id res chain seq x y z
N MET A 1 2.37 -9.43 6.00
CA MET A 1 2.10 -10.86 6.29
C MET A 1 3.38 -11.65 6.61
N ILE A 2 3.30 -12.70 7.45
CA ILE A 2 4.39 -13.69 7.64
C ILE A 2 4.05 -14.94 6.82
N LEU A 3 5.00 -15.41 6.03
CA LEU A 3 4.84 -16.59 5.17
C LEU A 3 5.07 -17.89 5.95
N HIS A 4 4.60 -19.03 5.43
CA HIS A 4 4.75 -20.35 6.08
C HIS A 4 6.22 -20.76 6.31
N ASN A 5 7.15 -20.24 5.51
CA ASN A 5 8.58 -20.48 5.66
C ASN A 5 9.24 -19.56 6.73
N GLY A 6 8.46 -18.71 7.41
CA GLY A 6 8.93 -17.79 8.43
C GLY A 6 9.60 -16.53 7.89
N ASP A 7 9.48 -16.23 6.60
CA ASP A 7 9.86 -14.93 6.04
C ASP A 7 8.71 -13.91 6.13
N VAL A 8 9.05 -12.62 6.05
CA VAL A 8 8.05 -11.55 6.02
C VAL A 8 7.89 -11.05 4.60
N LEU A 9 6.64 -10.96 4.17
CA LEU A 9 6.26 -10.33 2.93
C LEU A 9 5.26 -9.21 3.21
N PHE A 10 5.62 -8.01 2.78
CA PHE A 10 4.76 -6.84 2.80
C PHE A 10 3.86 -6.79 1.57
N GLY A 11 2.65 -6.28 1.76
CA GLY A 11 1.83 -5.80 0.67
C GLY A 11 2.43 -4.54 0.06
N TRP A 12 2.16 -4.33 -1.22
CA TRP A 12 2.57 -3.12 -1.90
C TRP A 12 1.81 -1.89 -1.37
N PRO A 13 2.49 -0.77 -1.11
CA PRO A 13 1.86 0.41 -0.50
C PRO A 13 1.05 1.25 -1.50
N LEU A 14 1.07 0.89 -2.78
CA LEU A 14 0.32 1.50 -3.88
C LEU A 14 -0.26 0.41 -4.76
N GLN A 15 -1.33 0.72 -5.49
CA GLN A 15 -1.89 -0.18 -6.51
C GLN A 15 -0.99 -0.34 -7.74
N SER A 16 -0.16 0.67 -8.06
CA SER A 16 0.80 0.63 -9.16
C SER A 16 2.21 0.42 -8.63
N HIS A 17 2.85 -0.68 -9.03
CA HIS A 17 4.18 -1.06 -8.54
C HIS A 17 5.28 -0.60 -9.52
N VAL A 18 5.22 0.67 -9.94
CA VAL A 18 6.19 1.25 -10.89
C VAL A 18 7.26 2.01 -10.11
N ILE A 19 8.49 1.49 -10.12
CA ILE A 19 9.63 2.05 -9.39
C ILE A 19 10.33 3.12 -10.24
N THR A 20 10.46 4.34 -9.72
CA THR A 20 11.15 5.47 -10.37
C THR A 20 12.57 5.68 -9.88
N ALA A 21 12.89 5.26 -8.65
CA ALA A 21 14.25 5.17 -8.13
C ALA A 21 14.38 3.94 -7.21
N GLY A 22 15.51 3.24 -7.33
CA GLY A 22 15.78 2.01 -6.58
C GLY A 22 16.56 2.27 -5.29
N TRP A 23 17.30 1.27 -4.82
CA TRP A 23 18.19 1.40 -3.66
C TRP A 23 19.26 2.50 -3.85
N PHE A 24 19.58 2.79 -5.10
CA PHE A 24 20.37 3.94 -5.52
C PHE A 24 19.52 4.87 -6.40
N TYR A 25 19.81 6.16 -6.33
CA TYR A 25 19.32 7.10 -7.34
C TYR A 25 19.92 6.78 -8.71
N ASN A 26 19.34 7.33 -9.77
CA ASN A 26 19.75 7.05 -11.15
C ASN A 26 21.20 7.50 -11.44
N ASP A 27 21.71 8.49 -10.70
CA ASP A 27 23.11 8.95 -10.76
C ASP A 27 24.09 8.04 -9.98
N GLY A 28 23.57 7.06 -9.22
CA GLY A 28 24.35 6.13 -8.41
C GLY A 28 24.58 6.55 -6.96
N SER A 29 24.11 7.73 -6.56
CA SER A 29 24.15 8.14 -5.16
C SER A 29 23.20 7.29 -4.29
N GLN A 30 23.47 7.23 -2.98
CA GLN A 30 22.73 6.36 -2.08
C GLN A 30 21.33 6.92 -1.79
N HIS A 31 20.31 6.11 -2.10
CA HIS A 31 18.91 6.42 -1.78
C HIS A 31 18.46 5.69 -0.51
N ARG A 32 18.75 4.38 -0.43
CA ARG A 32 18.39 3.48 0.69
C ARG A 32 16.87 3.35 0.93
N ALA A 33 16.09 3.46 -0.13
CA ALA A 33 14.63 3.39 -0.16
C ALA A 33 14.17 2.96 -1.56
N LEU A 34 12.86 2.96 -1.81
CA LEU A 34 12.29 2.91 -3.15
C LEU A 34 11.40 4.13 -3.36
N ASP A 35 11.48 4.72 -4.55
CA ASP A 35 10.49 5.71 -5.00
C ASP A 35 9.55 5.06 -6.00
N PHE A 36 8.26 5.24 -5.77
CA PHE A 36 7.21 4.75 -6.65
C PHE A 36 6.54 5.88 -7.41
N ARG A 37 6.24 5.64 -8.68
CA ARG A 37 5.43 6.54 -9.50
C ARG A 37 4.04 6.69 -8.89
N ALA A 38 3.73 7.89 -8.43
CA ALA A 38 2.42 8.23 -7.89
C ALA A 38 2.15 9.71 -8.14
N ALA A 39 0.98 10.04 -8.70
CA ALA A 39 0.54 11.43 -8.78
C ALA A 39 0.18 11.94 -7.38
N VAL A 40 0.08 13.25 -7.19
CA VAL A 40 -0.47 13.78 -5.93
C VAL A 40 -1.90 13.25 -5.75
N GLY A 41 -2.20 12.72 -4.56
CA GLY A 41 -3.53 12.19 -4.26
C GLY A 41 -3.73 10.70 -4.57
N THR A 42 -2.69 9.97 -5.00
CA THR A 42 -2.80 8.51 -5.12
C THR A 42 -2.96 7.88 -3.73
N PRO A 43 -3.94 6.99 -3.49
CA PRO A 43 -4.11 6.29 -2.22
C PRO A 43 -2.86 5.50 -1.82
N VAL A 44 -2.43 5.63 -0.56
CA VAL A 44 -1.29 4.91 0.03
C VAL A 44 -1.80 3.99 1.14
N TYR A 45 -1.38 2.73 1.10
CA TYR A 45 -1.86 1.68 1.98
C TYR A 45 -0.77 1.17 2.93
N ALA A 46 -1.17 0.69 4.11
CA ALA A 46 -0.26 0.03 5.03
C ALA A 46 0.25 -1.30 4.44
N ALA A 47 1.57 -1.45 4.38
CA ALA A 47 2.22 -2.60 3.81
C ALA A 47 2.09 -3.88 4.68
N ALA A 48 1.75 -3.73 5.96
CA ALA A 48 1.38 -4.79 6.87
C ALA A 48 0.67 -4.22 8.11
N ASP A 49 0.04 -5.08 8.89
CA ASP A 49 -0.48 -4.77 10.22
C ASP A 49 0.58 -4.09 11.09
N GLY A 50 0.17 -3.11 11.88
CA GLY A 50 1.09 -2.41 12.76
C GLY A 50 0.45 -1.29 13.55
N THR A 51 1.31 -0.47 14.16
CA THR A 51 0.92 0.74 14.89
C THR A 51 1.66 1.94 14.31
N VAL A 52 0.97 3.05 14.14
CA VAL A 52 1.55 4.31 13.69
C VAL A 52 2.47 4.85 14.78
N GLU A 53 3.77 4.61 14.67
CA GLU A 53 4.74 5.14 15.63
C GLU A 53 4.97 6.63 15.42
N THR A 54 4.90 7.11 14.18
CA THR A 54 5.08 8.53 13.88
C THR A 54 4.10 8.96 12.80
N ALA A 55 3.42 10.08 13.05
CA ALA A 55 2.65 10.84 12.07
C ALA A 55 3.15 12.29 12.08
N TYR A 56 4.03 12.61 11.14
CA TYR A 56 4.75 13.87 11.08
C TYR A 56 4.15 14.73 9.99
N ARG A 57 3.89 16.00 10.34
CA ARG A 57 3.37 16.99 9.42
C ARG A 57 4.49 17.94 9.03
N TRP A 58 4.65 18.12 7.73
CA TRP A 58 5.66 19.00 7.16
C TRP A 58 5.43 20.45 7.59
N ASN A 59 6.51 21.16 7.92
CA ASN A 59 6.43 22.57 8.31
C ASN A 59 6.47 23.55 7.11
N GLY A 60 6.46 23.03 5.88
CA GLY A 60 6.51 23.82 4.65
C GLY A 60 7.92 24.25 4.20
N ARG A 61 8.97 23.98 4.97
CA ARG A 61 10.36 24.29 4.59
C ARG A 61 11.01 23.07 3.96
N ARG A 62 11.75 23.24 2.87
CA ARG A 62 12.61 22.18 2.33
C ARG A 62 13.92 22.14 3.11
N THR A 63 14.23 21.00 3.69
CA THR A 63 15.45 20.74 4.48
C THR A 63 16.10 19.44 3.98
N GLN A 64 17.33 19.17 4.41
CA GLN A 64 18.08 17.99 4.00
C GLN A 64 18.59 17.23 5.23
N GLY A 65 18.42 15.91 5.23
CA GLY A 65 19.02 15.02 6.24
C GLY A 65 18.29 14.94 7.58
N ASP A 66 17.13 15.58 7.72
CA ASP A 66 16.30 15.58 8.92
C ASP A 66 14.90 15.00 8.65
N THR A 67 14.08 14.86 9.69
CA THR A 67 12.70 14.35 9.54
C THR A 67 11.87 15.22 8.59
N ASN A 68 12.14 16.52 8.56
CA ASN A 68 11.39 17.46 7.74
C ASN A 68 11.68 17.29 6.24
N SER A 69 12.82 16.70 5.85
CA SER A 69 13.12 16.37 4.45
C SER A 69 12.17 15.32 3.87
N TYR A 70 11.54 14.50 4.72
CA TYR A 70 10.52 13.53 4.30
C TYR A 70 9.17 14.16 3.95
N GLY A 71 8.93 15.43 4.28
CA GLY A 71 7.61 16.03 4.13
C GLY A 71 6.61 15.46 5.13
N ASN A 72 5.34 15.36 4.75
CA ASN A 72 4.40 14.59 5.57
C ASN A 72 4.79 13.12 5.46
N MET A 73 4.93 12.45 6.60
CA MET A 73 5.29 11.05 6.59
C MET A 73 4.45 10.22 7.56
N LEU A 74 4.51 8.92 7.40
CA LEU A 74 4.10 7.94 8.39
C LEU A 74 5.23 6.95 8.61
N LYS A 75 5.41 6.55 9.87
CA LYS A 75 6.27 5.42 10.22
C LYS A 75 5.45 4.41 11.00
N LEU A 76 5.30 3.22 10.45
CA LEU A 76 4.56 2.12 11.06
C LEU A 76 5.53 1.16 11.74
N ARG A 77 5.25 0.81 12.98
CA ARG A 77 5.90 -0.31 13.69
C ARG A 77 5.08 -1.57 13.46
N HIS A 78 5.73 -2.61 12.96
CA HIS A 78 5.13 -3.93 12.78
C HIS A 78 5.53 -4.87 13.91
N ALA A 79 4.96 -6.08 13.90
CA ALA A 79 5.42 -7.17 14.73
C ALA A 79 6.92 -7.43 14.53
N ASP A 80 7.61 -7.83 15.60
CA ASP A 80 9.04 -8.12 15.53
C ASP A 80 9.32 -9.33 14.63
N TYR A 81 10.36 -9.22 13.83
CA TYR A 81 10.80 -10.27 12.91
C TYR A 81 12.15 -10.80 13.36
N ARG A 82 12.25 -12.12 13.59
CA ARG A 82 13.50 -12.79 14.01
C ARG A 82 14.24 -12.04 15.15
N GLY A 83 13.48 -11.60 16.15
CA GLY A 83 13.99 -10.87 17.32
C GLY A 83 14.48 -9.45 17.02
N GLY A 84 14.07 -8.86 15.90
CA GLY A 84 14.41 -7.50 15.53
C GLY A 84 13.17 -6.66 15.21
N ARG A 85 13.26 -5.40 15.60
CA ARG A 85 12.28 -4.36 15.29
C ARG A 85 12.15 -4.18 13.78
N LEU A 86 10.92 -4.25 13.27
CA LEU A 86 10.58 -4.06 11.87
C LEU A 86 9.63 -2.87 11.70
N GLU A 87 9.97 -1.96 10.79
CA GLU A 87 9.22 -0.73 10.54
C GLU A 87 9.14 -0.44 9.04
N THR A 88 8.06 0.22 8.61
CA THR A 88 7.96 0.83 7.28
C THR A 88 7.77 2.34 7.40
N LEU A 89 8.30 3.09 6.44
CA LEU A 89 8.16 4.54 6.36
C LEU A 89 7.60 4.94 5.00
N TYR A 90 6.64 5.86 5.01
CA TYR A 90 5.92 6.38 3.85
C TYR A 90 6.10 7.90 3.85
N ALA A 91 6.76 8.48 2.85
CA ALA A 91 7.10 9.89 2.83
C ALA A 91 6.51 10.64 1.63
N HIS A 92 6.74 11.95 1.62
CA HIS A 92 6.27 12.91 0.62
C HIS A 92 4.75 12.95 0.49
N LEU A 93 4.01 12.54 1.52
CA LEU A 93 2.55 12.44 1.48
C LEU A 93 1.91 13.85 1.34
N SER A 94 0.77 13.93 0.66
CA SER A 94 -0.05 15.15 0.64
C SER A 94 -0.98 15.21 1.85
N LYS A 95 -1.45 14.06 2.33
CA LYS A 95 -2.39 13.93 3.43
C LYS A 95 -2.16 12.65 4.23
N LEU A 96 -2.33 12.75 5.54
CA LEU A 96 -2.34 11.63 6.49
C LEU A 96 -3.80 11.29 6.81
N CYS A 97 -4.16 10.02 6.73
CA CYS A 97 -5.50 9.51 7.09
C CYS A 97 -5.55 8.86 8.47
N VAL A 98 -4.38 8.61 9.07
CA VAL A 98 -4.22 7.98 10.38
C VAL A 98 -3.40 8.87 11.31
N ALA A 99 -3.55 8.67 12.62
CA ALA A 99 -2.85 9.41 13.65
C ALA A 99 -1.80 8.57 14.38
N GLN A 100 -0.84 9.22 15.04
CA GLN A 100 0.14 8.53 15.87
C GLN A 100 -0.55 7.74 17.00
N GLY A 101 -0.11 6.51 17.22
CA GLY A 101 -0.68 5.56 18.17
C GLY A 101 -1.80 4.68 17.61
N GLU A 102 -2.31 4.98 16.42
CA GLU A 102 -3.38 4.21 15.79
C GLU A 102 -2.88 2.83 15.31
N THR A 103 -3.70 1.79 15.48
CA THR A 103 -3.47 0.47 14.88
C THR A 103 -3.99 0.46 13.46
N VAL A 104 -3.20 -0.09 12.53
CA VAL A 104 -3.57 -0.23 11.12
C VAL A 104 -3.41 -1.67 10.67
N TYR A 105 -4.21 -2.06 9.67
CA TYR A 105 -4.16 -3.39 9.06
C TYR A 105 -3.52 -3.34 7.67
N GLU A 106 -2.93 -4.46 7.22
CA GLU A 106 -2.43 -4.63 5.85
C GLU A 106 -3.50 -4.21 4.83
N GLY A 107 -3.13 -3.34 3.88
CA GLY A 107 -4.06 -2.82 2.88
C GLY A 107 -4.98 -1.69 3.36
N GLN A 108 -4.91 -1.27 4.64
CA GLN A 108 -5.67 -0.11 5.12
C GLN A 108 -5.14 1.18 4.50
N LEU A 109 -6.04 2.06 4.07
CA LEU A 109 -5.70 3.40 3.61
C LEU A 109 -5.09 4.22 4.76
N ILE A 110 -3.85 4.66 4.60
CA ILE A 110 -3.11 5.42 5.62
C ILE A 110 -2.83 6.87 5.20
N GLY A 111 -2.88 7.17 3.91
CA GLY A 111 -2.62 8.51 3.41
C GLY A 111 -2.75 8.61 1.91
N TYR A 112 -2.28 9.72 1.38
CA TYR A 112 -2.22 9.98 -0.05
C TYR A 112 -0.83 10.49 -0.44
N SER A 113 -0.28 10.01 -1.55
CA SER A 113 0.99 10.48 -2.10
C SER A 113 0.95 11.98 -2.41
N GLY A 114 2.11 12.61 -2.49
CA GLY A 114 2.22 14.04 -2.68
C GLY A 114 3.60 14.46 -3.17
N ASP A 115 3.90 15.74 -2.95
CA ASP A 115 5.14 16.40 -3.31
C ASP A 115 5.59 17.33 -2.16
N THR A 116 5.57 16.80 -0.93
CA THR A 116 5.96 17.55 0.28
C THR A 116 7.36 17.17 0.75
N GLY A 117 8.10 18.10 1.36
CA GLY A 117 9.47 17.83 1.82
C GLY A 117 10.51 18.07 0.73
N ASN A 118 11.58 17.28 0.72
CA ASN A 118 12.68 17.41 -0.25
C ASN A 118 12.54 16.42 -1.43
N CYS A 119 11.56 16.67 -2.29
CA CYS A 119 11.27 15.89 -3.49
C CYS A 119 11.19 16.78 -4.74
N TYR A 120 11.53 16.23 -5.92
CA TYR A 120 11.57 16.95 -7.20
C TYR A 120 10.34 16.67 -8.08
N GLY A 121 9.23 16.26 -7.47
CA GLY A 121 8.01 15.86 -8.16
C GLY A 121 7.25 14.79 -7.38
N ALA A 122 5.98 14.60 -7.74
CA ALA A 122 5.09 13.69 -7.03
C ALA A 122 5.54 12.22 -7.14
N HIS A 123 5.68 11.57 -5.99
CA HIS A 123 5.97 10.14 -5.85
C HIS A 123 5.66 9.68 -4.43
N LEU A 124 5.79 8.37 -4.18
CA LEU A 124 5.84 7.81 -2.82
C LEU A 124 7.27 7.33 -2.54
N HIS A 125 7.91 7.88 -1.51
CA HIS A 125 9.16 7.36 -0.96
C HIS A 125 8.84 6.33 0.12
N PHE A 126 9.38 5.12 -0.03
CA PHE A 126 9.10 3.98 0.83
C PHE A 126 10.38 3.37 1.40
N GLU A 127 10.45 3.25 2.72
CA GLU A 127 11.55 2.57 3.40
C GLU A 127 11.05 1.34 4.16
N VAL A 128 11.91 0.32 4.20
CA VAL A 128 11.84 -0.73 5.21
C VAL A 128 13.02 -0.56 6.16
N ARG A 129 12.77 -0.67 7.46
CA ARG A 129 13.80 -0.61 8.49
C ARG A 129 13.74 -1.85 9.36
N TYR A 130 14.89 -2.50 9.52
CA TYR A 130 15.07 -3.65 10.38
C TYR A 130 16.20 -3.37 11.38
N LYS A 131 15.94 -3.61 12.67
CA LYS A 131 16.85 -3.27 13.78
C LYS A 131 17.36 -1.82 13.69
N ASN A 132 16.44 -0.89 13.43
CA ASN A 132 16.68 0.54 13.29
C ASN A 132 17.65 0.93 12.14
N ARG A 133 17.85 0.05 11.15
CA ARG A 133 18.66 0.33 9.94
C ARG A 133 17.77 0.20 8.70
N ARG A 134 17.94 1.11 7.74
CA ARG A 134 17.31 0.96 6.42
C ARG A 134 17.85 -0.31 5.75
N VAL A 135 16.94 -1.14 5.26
CA VAL A 135 17.24 -2.37 4.51
C VAL A 135 16.55 -2.29 3.17
N HIS A 136 17.04 -3.09 2.21
CA HIS A 136 16.52 -3.06 0.85
C HIS A 136 15.03 -3.44 0.82
N PRO A 137 14.10 -2.55 0.40
CA PRO A 137 12.67 -2.84 0.47
C PRO A 137 12.25 -4.04 -0.38
N LEU A 138 12.87 -4.24 -1.55
CA LEU A 138 12.61 -5.43 -2.39
C LEU A 138 13.00 -6.77 -1.75
N ASN A 139 13.70 -6.82 -0.61
CA ASN A 139 13.85 -8.07 0.13
C ASN A 139 12.54 -8.51 0.82
N TRP A 140 11.57 -7.59 0.94
CA TRP A 140 10.33 -7.76 1.71
C TRP A 140 9.08 -7.56 0.86
N LEU A 141 9.23 -7.17 -0.40
CA LEU A 141 8.15 -7.09 -1.39
C LEU A 141 8.33 -8.24 -2.38
N ASP A 142 7.24 -8.69 -3.01
CA ASP A 142 7.34 -9.73 -4.03
C ASP A 142 7.90 -9.16 -5.35
N ALA A 143 8.01 -10.01 -6.37
CA ALA A 143 8.58 -9.64 -7.66
C ALA A 143 7.57 -8.95 -8.60
N ASP A 144 6.37 -8.60 -8.13
CA ASP A 144 5.34 -7.94 -8.94
C ASP A 144 5.62 -6.43 -9.05
N PHE A 145 6.60 -6.04 -9.87
CA PHE A 145 6.91 -4.64 -10.11
C PHE A 145 7.48 -4.39 -11.51
N ALA A 146 7.47 -3.12 -11.92
CA ALA A 146 8.15 -2.65 -13.12
C ALA A 146 9.09 -1.49 -12.80
N ALA A 147 10.28 -1.49 -13.38
CA ALA A 147 11.14 -0.30 -13.37
C ALA A 147 10.61 0.71 -14.41
N ALA A 148 10.50 1.98 -14.03
CA ALA A 148 10.01 3.04 -14.91
C ALA A 148 10.93 3.29 -16.12
N SER A 149 12.20 2.91 -16.03
CA SER A 149 13.17 2.95 -17.12
C SER A 149 14.38 2.07 -16.80
N THR A 150 15.25 1.85 -17.79
CA THR A 150 16.54 1.16 -17.61
C THR A 150 17.53 1.92 -16.74
N ALA A 151 17.29 3.21 -16.46
CA ALA A 151 18.13 4.01 -15.57
C ALA A 151 17.91 3.70 -14.09
N VAL A 152 16.81 3.03 -13.73
CA VAL A 152 16.47 2.70 -12.35
C VAL A 152 17.49 1.70 -11.79
N ARG A 153 18.21 2.12 -10.75
CA ARG A 153 19.24 1.32 -10.10
C ARG A 153 18.69 0.59 -8.88
N LEU A 154 18.14 -0.60 -9.10
CA LEU A 154 17.57 -1.42 -8.03
C LEU A 154 18.61 -1.84 -7.00
N GLY A 155 19.83 -2.20 -7.42
CA GLY A 155 20.82 -2.80 -6.52
C GLY A 155 20.60 -4.31 -6.34
N GLY A 156 21.39 -4.92 -5.46
CA GLY A 156 21.26 -6.35 -5.15
C GLY A 156 20.17 -6.59 -4.10
N TYR A 157 19.22 -7.46 -4.42
CA TYR A 157 18.13 -7.87 -3.52
C TYR A 157 17.76 -9.33 -3.77
N GLN A 158 17.08 -9.91 -2.78
CA GLN A 158 16.47 -11.24 -2.87
C GLN A 158 15.06 -11.13 -2.32
N SER A 159 14.09 -10.90 -3.21
CA SER A 159 12.67 -10.88 -2.85
C SER A 159 12.21 -12.27 -2.51
N VAL A 160 11.42 -12.38 -1.44
CA VAL A 160 10.76 -13.64 -1.11
C VAL A 160 9.57 -13.81 -2.04
N ALA A 161 9.43 -14.99 -2.64
CA ALA A 161 8.25 -15.30 -3.42
C ALA A 161 7.04 -15.40 -2.49
N ARG A 162 5.98 -14.64 -2.79
CA ARG A 162 4.68 -14.91 -2.17
C ARG A 162 4.30 -16.35 -2.56
N PRO A 163 4.00 -17.24 -1.59
CA PRO A 163 3.35 -18.49 -1.92
C PRO A 163 2.15 -18.15 -2.80
N ALA A 164 1.95 -18.87 -3.91
CA ALA A 164 0.72 -18.75 -4.68
C ALA A 164 -0.40 -18.77 -3.65
N ALA A 165 -1.22 -17.72 -3.60
CA ALA A 165 -2.32 -17.65 -2.65
C ALA A 165 -3.01 -19.01 -2.75
N GLU A 166 -3.00 -19.78 -1.65
CA GLU A 166 -3.86 -20.95 -1.55
C GLU A 166 -5.22 -20.39 -1.90
N LYS A 167 -5.71 -20.73 -3.10
CA LYS A 167 -6.81 -20.02 -3.75
C LYS A 167 -7.83 -19.77 -2.66
N THR A 168 -7.93 -18.52 -2.21
CA THR A 168 -8.84 -18.17 -1.13
C THR A 168 -10.15 -18.75 -1.59
N GLN A 169 -10.76 -19.60 -0.75
CA GLN A 169 -11.97 -20.34 -1.08
C GLN A 169 -12.85 -19.45 -1.96
N PRO A 170 -13.38 -19.96 -3.09
CA PRO A 170 -14.13 -19.15 -4.05
C PRO A 170 -15.06 -18.25 -3.25
N ALA A 171 -14.97 -16.93 -3.47
CA ALA A 171 -15.71 -15.93 -2.71
C ALA A 171 -17.14 -16.44 -2.54
N GLN A 172 -17.50 -16.80 -1.32
CA GLN A 172 -18.79 -17.42 -1.07
C GLN A 172 -19.83 -16.31 -1.24
N MET A 173 -20.79 -16.49 -2.15
CA MET A 173 -21.88 -15.52 -2.30
C MET A 173 -22.56 -15.33 -0.95
N GLN A 174 -22.50 -14.10 -0.43
CA GLN A 174 -23.23 -13.73 0.77
C GLN A 174 -24.65 -13.33 0.38
N MET A 175 -25.64 -13.99 0.97
CA MET A 175 -27.04 -13.58 0.81
C MET A 175 -27.33 -12.39 1.72
N VAL A 176 -27.64 -11.23 1.13
CA VAL A 176 -28.06 -10.03 1.85
C VAL A 176 -29.55 -9.84 1.60
N THR A 177 -30.36 -9.87 2.66
CA THR A 177 -31.80 -9.56 2.57
C THR A 177 -32.00 -8.06 2.70
N VAL A 178 -32.53 -7.44 1.66
CA VAL A 178 -32.97 -6.04 1.69
C VAL A 178 -34.48 -6.07 1.92
N GLY A 179 -34.95 -5.26 2.87
CA GLY A 179 -36.36 -5.19 3.31
C GLY A 179 -37.33 -4.78 2.19
N PRO A 180 -38.62 -4.52 2.51
CA PRO A 180 -39.65 -4.38 1.47
C PRO A 180 -39.31 -3.22 0.54
N ILE A 181 -38.92 -3.58 -0.68
CA ILE A 181 -38.64 -2.66 -1.78
C ILE A 181 -39.75 -2.80 -2.82
N SER A 182 -40.04 -1.71 -3.53
CA SER A 182 -40.96 -1.79 -4.65
C SER A 182 -40.35 -2.64 -5.78
N ASN A 183 -41.19 -3.22 -6.62
CA ASN A 183 -40.73 -3.91 -7.85
C ASN A 183 -39.90 -2.98 -8.75
N GLY A 184 -40.18 -1.66 -8.73
CA GLY A 184 -39.40 -0.68 -9.47
C GLY A 184 -37.99 -0.48 -8.93
N ASP A 185 -37.83 -0.46 -7.60
CA ASP A 185 -36.51 -0.31 -6.97
C ASP A 185 -35.67 -1.58 -7.11
N ALA A 186 -36.32 -2.75 -7.00
CA ALA A 186 -35.70 -4.04 -7.29
C ALA A 186 -35.14 -4.10 -8.71
N ALA A 187 -35.94 -3.68 -9.71
CA ALA A 187 -35.50 -3.65 -11.11
C ALA A 187 -34.33 -2.70 -11.34
N ARG A 188 -34.31 -1.53 -10.68
CA ARG A 188 -33.20 -0.57 -10.77
C ARG A 188 -31.91 -1.08 -10.17
N LEU A 189 -31.99 -1.79 -9.03
CA LEU A 189 -30.82 -2.43 -8.42
C LEU A 189 -30.23 -3.49 -9.36
N TYR A 190 -31.09 -4.33 -9.94
CA TYR A 190 -30.64 -5.34 -10.90
C TYR A 190 -29.99 -4.71 -12.14
N ALA A 191 -30.61 -3.66 -12.70
CA ALA A 191 -30.07 -2.94 -13.86
C ALA A 191 -28.71 -2.31 -13.57
N LEU A 192 -28.55 -1.65 -12.41
CA LEU A 192 -27.26 -1.10 -11.98
C LEU A 192 -26.19 -2.19 -11.87
N CYS A 193 -26.52 -3.35 -11.29
CA CYS A 193 -25.59 -4.48 -11.21
C CYS A 193 -25.24 -5.03 -12.61
N GLY A 194 -26.17 -4.98 -13.56
CA GLY A 194 -25.94 -5.32 -14.96
C GLY A 194 -24.96 -4.35 -15.64
N ASP A 195 -25.20 -3.04 -15.51
CA ASP A 195 -24.32 -1.99 -16.06
C ASP A 195 -22.89 -2.06 -15.50
N LEU A 196 -22.74 -2.55 -14.26
CA LEU A 196 -21.46 -2.79 -13.62
C LEU A 196 -20.82 -4.15 -14.00
N GLY A 197 -21.46 -4.95 -14.86
CA GLY A 197 -20.97 -6.27 -15.28
C GLY A 197 -21.02 -7.35 -14.19
N LEU A 198 -21.69 -7.09 -13.06
CA LEU A 198 -21.72 -7.99 -11.90
C LEU A 198 -22.60 -9.22 -12.15
N VAL A 199 -23.62 -9.08 -13.00
CA VAL A 199 -24.50 -10.19 -13.37
C VAL A 199 -23.78 -11.18 -14.29
N GLU A 200 -23.13 -10.68 -15.34
CA GLU A 200 -22.42 -11.51 -16.32
C GLU A 200 -21.21 -12.22 -15.71
N SER A 201 -20.55 -11.56 -14.75
CA SER A 201 -19.45 -12.15 -13.97
C SER A 201 -19.90 -13.14 -12.88
N GLY A 202 -21.22 -13.34 -12.70
CA GLY A 202 -21.75 -14.22 -11.67
C GLY A 202 -21.46 -13.74 -10.25
N LEU A 203 -21.19 -12.44 -10.07
CA LEU A 203 -20.90 -11.82 -8.77
C LEU A 203 -22.16 -11.25 -8.09
N TYR A 204 -23.28 -11.20 -8.81
CA TYR A 204 -24.57 -10.77 -8.28
C TYR A 204 -25.70 -11.68 -8.77
N HIS A 205 -26.56 -12.11 -7.84
CA HIS A 205 -27.79 -12.83 -8.11
C HIS A 205 -28.92 -12.25 -7.26
N ALA A 206 -30.09 -12.00 -7.88
CA ALA A 206 -31.28 -11.52 -7.18
C ALA A 206 -32.33 -12.63 -7.09
N ALA A 207 -32.95 -12.78 -5.93
CA ALA A 207 -34.11 -13.63 -5.71
C ALA A 207 -35.18 -12.82 -4.97
N TYR A 208 -36.44 -12.96 -5.39
CA TYR A 208 -37.57 -12.21 -4.84
C TYR A 208 -38.53 -13.17 -4.15
N THR A 209 -39.03 -12.74 -2.99
CA THR A 209 -40.15 -13.39 -2.29
C THR A 209 -41.30 -12.40 -2.28
N GLU A 210 -42.43 -12.79 -2.87
CA GLU A 210 -43.67 -12.02 -2.74
C GLU A 210 -44.15 -12.15 -1.28
N VAL A 211 -44.48 -11.03 -0.65
CA VAL A 211 -45.00 -10.94 0.72
C VAL A 211 -46.45 -10.48 0.68
#